data_AF-A0A066XVS4-F1
#
_entry.id   AF-A0A066XVS4-F1
#
_cell.length_a   1.000
_cell.length_b   1.000
_cell.length_c   1.000
_cell.angle_alpha   90.00
_cell.angle_beta   90.00
_cell.angle_gamma   90.00
#
_symmetry.space_group_name_H-M   'P 1'
#
loop_
_entity.id
_entity.type
_entity.pdbx_description
1 polymer ?
#
loop_
_entity_poly.entity_id
_entity_poly.type
_entity_poly.pdbx_seq_one_letter_code
_entity_poly.pdbx_strand_id
1 'polypeptide(L)'
;MAPLLDTLWRRPVLATVLTSVSTTVVVWAVRDYRAYIALGPGGVPHNFGGWLLVTFGIRPFALSKASATWTGDYPDEGAHDDVEALPPRKGDRAELGGVVPHRQLTQHAPERMREYIDNLFANAVTQNPTLVESKLSLYERNNQAVFVHPAILASPATPAAARIARGEISHHHGDLSIHMYLSPADAKQAIAKGWAERHRLSRPQGTLLSGRFHIADTYLMIYGPRDDDEMDALAVFLRNAIRYMTEREDVQGIEWRHRVGV
;
A
#
# COMPACT_ATOMS: atom_id res chain seq x y z
N MET A 1 -48.82 6.46 3.75
CA MET A 1 -48.40 5.19 4.39
C MET A 1 -49.39 4.05 4.19
N ALA A 2 -50.71 4.27 4.32
CA ALA A 2 -51.73 3.22 4.11
C ALA A 2 -51.71 2.46 2.74
N PRO A 3 -51.49 3.09 1.57
CA PRO A 3 -51.54 2.36 0.30
C PRO A 3 -50.33 1.45 0.05
N LEU A 4 -49.16 1.77 0.63
CA LEU A 4 -47.95 0.95 0.50
C LEU A 4 -48.09 -0.36 1.28
N LEU A 5 -48.69 -0.29 2.48
CA LEU A 5 -48.95 -1.44 3.35
C LEU A 5 -50.02 -2.38 2.73
N ASP A 6 -51.07 -1.83 2.12
CA ASP A 6 -52.11 -2.62 1.45
C ASP A 6 -51.58 -3.36 0.19
N THR A 7 -50.61 -2.74 -0.50
CA THR A 7 -49.94 -3.33 -1.68
C THR A 7 -48.99 -4.47 -1.28
N LEU A 8 -48.28 -4.33 -0.15
CA LEU A 8 -47.41 -5.38 0.40
C LEU A 8 -48.22 -6.57 0.93
N TRP A 9 -49.37 -6.32 1.55
CA TRP A 9 -50.29 -7.36 2.04
C TRP A 9 -50.89 -8.22 0.91
N ARG A 10 -51.18 -7.62 -0.25
CA ARG A 10 -51.69 -8.33 -1.43
C ARG A 10 -50.62 -9.08 -2.25
N ARG A 11 -49.34 -8.90 -1.92
CA ARG A 11 -48.20 -9.51 -2.63
C ARG A 11 -47.16 -10.06 -1.64
N PRO A 12 -47.48 -11.14 -0.90
CA PRO A 12 -46.63 -11.67 0.18
C PRO A 12 -45.25 -12.11 -0.31
N VAL A 13 -45.13 -12.58 -1.55
CA VAL A 13 -43.85 -12.92 -2.19
C VAL A 13 -42.98 -11.68 -2.38
N LEU A 14 -43.56 -10.57 -2.86
CA LEU A 14 -42.83 -9.30 -3.06
C LEU A 14 -42.35 -8.73 -1.71
N ALA A 15 -43.20 -8.76 -0.69
CA ALA A 15 -42.83 -8.34 0.66
C ALA A 15 -41.68 -9.19 1.22
N THR A 16 -41.76 -10.52 1.09
CA THR A 16 -40.72 -11.45 1.57
C THR A 16 -39.38 -11.22 0.85
N VAL A 17 -39.40 -11.02 -0.47
CA VAL A 17 -38.19 -10.73 -1.26
C VAL A 17 -37.59 -9.39 -0.84
N LEU A 18 -38.39 -8.33 -0.73
CA LEU A 18 -37.91 -7.02 -0.30
C LEU A 18 -37.29 -7.07 1.10
N THR A 19 -37.96 -7.70 2.07
CA THR A 19 -37.42 -7.85 3.44
C THR A 19 -36.12 -8.65 3.46
N SER A 20 -36.02 -9.73 2.68
CA SER A 20 -34.81 -10.57 2.63
C SER A 20 -33.64 -9.82 2.01
N VAL A 21 -33.86 -9.10 0.91
CA VAL A 21 -32.85 -8.26 0.26
C VAL A 21 -32.43 -7.12 1.19
N SER A 22 -33.38 -6.38 1.77
CA SER A 22 -33.08 -5.31 2.71
C SER A 22 -32.30 -5.80 3.92
N THR A 23 -32.67 -6.94 4.51
CA THR A 23 -31.96 -7.52 5.66
C THR A 23 -30.53 -7.90 5.27
N THR A 24 -30.34 -8.53 4.11
CA THR A 24 -29.02 -8.91 3.61
C THR A 24 -28.13 -7.68 3.38
N VAL A 25 -28.66 -6.64 2.75
CA VAL A 25 -27.94 -5.38 2.50
C VAL A 25 -27.58 -4.69 3.82
N VAL A 26 -28.49 -4.64 4.79
CA VAL A 26 -28.23 -4.06 6.11
C VAL A 26 -27.16 -4.86 6.87
N VAL A 27 -27.24 -6.18 6.89
CA VAL A 27 -26.24 -7.04 7.55
C VAL A 27 -24.87 -6.85 6.89
N TRP A 28 -24.81 -6.83 5.56
CA TRP A 28 -23.57 -6.53 4.83
C TRP A 28 -23.03 -5.15 5.18
N ALA A 29 -23.86 -4.11 5.13
CA ALA A 29 -23.44 -2.73 5.41
C ALA A 29 -22.92 -2.56 6.84
N VAL A 30 -23.58 -3.18 7.83
CA VAL A 30 -23.13 -3.16 9.23
C VAL A 30 -21.78 -3.88 9.38
N ARG A 31 -21.60 -5.03 8.73
CA ARG A 31 -20.34 -5.77 8.77
C ARG A 31 -19.21 -5.01 8.07
N ASP A 32 -19.46 -4.47 6.89
CA ASP A 32 -18.48 -3.71 6.11
C ASP A 32 -18.09 -2.40 6.82
N TYR A 33 -19.05 -1.69 7.42
CA TYR A 33 -18.79 -0.50 8.23
C TYR A 33 -17.94 -0.83 9.47
N ARG A 34 -18.27 -1.91 10.20
CA ARG A 34 -17.47 -2.35 11.35
C ARG A 34 -16.05 -2.72 10.94
N ALA A 35 -15.88 -3.43 9.82
CA ALA A 35 -14.58 -3.75 9.28
C ALA A 35 -13.81 -2.48 8.89
N TYR A 36 -14.46 -1.49 8.30
CA TYR A 36 -13.85 -0.20 7.99
C TYR A 36 -13.37 0.53 9.25
N ILE A 37 -14.20 0.62 10.30
CA ILE A 37 -13.80 1.24 11.56
C ILE A 37 -12.66 0.46 12.24
N ALA A 38 -12.65 -0.87 12.13
CA ALA A 38 -11.59 -1.70 12.71
C ALA A 38 -10.21 -1.47 12.08
N LEU A 39 -10.12 -0.92 10.86
CA LEU A 39 -8.85 -0.53 10.23
C LEU A 39 -8.17 0.67 10.92
N GLY A 40 -8.89 1.35 11.82
CA GLY A 40 -8.41 2.55 12.49
C GLY A 40 -8.42 3.80 11.59
N PRO A 41 -7.90 4.93 12.11
CA PRO A 41 -7.78 6.17 11.35
C PRO A 41 -6.76 6.05 10.21
N GLY A 42 -6.80 6.98 9.25
CA GLY A 42 -5.86 7.08 8.13
C GLY A 42 -6.15 8.32 7.28
N GLY A 43 -5.81 8.30 5.99
CA GLY A 43 -6.01 9.45 5.09
C GLY A 43 -7.47 9.87 4.81
N VAL A 44 -8.46 9.07 5.22
CA VAL A 44 -9.91 9.33 5.06
C VAL A 44 -10.61 9.45 6.42
N PRO A 45 -11.73 10.19 6.53
CA PRO A 45 -12.42 10.39 7.81
C PRO A 45 -12.87 9.08 8.47
N HIS A 46 -12.44 8.81 9.69
CA HIS A 46 -12.75 7.58 10.42
C HIS A 46 -14.17 7.58 11.02
N ASN A 47 -15.18 7.61 10.15
CA ASN A 47 -16.60 7.66 10.51
C ASN A 47 -17.48 7.13 9.35
N PHE A 48 -18.80 7.20 9.52
CA PHE A 48 -19.76 6.75 8.51
C PHE A 48 -19.62 7.45 7.14
N GLY A 49 -19.29 8.74 7.12
CA GLY A 49 -19.07 9.47 5.88
C GLY A 49 -17.85 8.98 5.10
N GLY A 50 -16.74 8.70 5.80
CA GLY A 50 -15.56 8.10 5.18
C GLY A 50 -15.82 6.69 4.67
N TRP A 51 -16.62 5.88 5.40
CA TRP A 51 -17.04 4.57 4.93
C TRP A 51 -17.84 4.65 3.61
N LEU A 52 -18.78 5.58 3.48
CA LEU A 52 -19.53 5.80 2.25
C LEU A 52 -18.60 6.19 1.09
N LEU A 53 -17.69 7.14 1.33
CA LEU A 53 -16.70 7.57 0.34
C LEU A 53 -15.83 6.41 -0.14
N VAL A 54 -15.32 5.58 0.78
CA VAL A 54 -14.49 4.44 0.42
C VAL A 54 -15.30 3.39 -0.33
N THR A 55 -16.48 3.04 0.17
CA THR A 55 -17.30 1.95 -0.37
C THR A 55 -17.85 2.28 -1.76
N PHE A 56 -18.33 3.50 -1.98
CA PHE A 56 -18.98 3.89 -3.24
C PHE A 56 -18.11 4.76 -4.14
N GLY A 57 -17.14 5.49 -3.59
CA GLY A 57 -16.29 6.42 -4.35
C GLY A 57 -14.89 5.90 -4.71
N ILE A 58 -14.34 4.96 -3.93
CA ILE A 58 -12.95 4.47 -4.12
C ILE A 58 -12.94 3.00 -4.54
N ARG A 59 -13.58 2.13 -3.75
CA ARG A 59 -13.57 0.68 -3.91
C ARG A 59 -14.03 0.20 -5.30
N PRO A 60 -15.00 0.84 -6.00
CA PRO A 60 -15.38 0.44 -7.36
C PRO A 60 -14.26 0.60 -8.41
N PHE A 61 -13.25 1.43 -8.12
CA PHE A 61 -12.10 1.65 -8.98
C PHE A 61 -10.87 0.83 -8.56
N ALA A 62 -10.96 0.13 -7.43
CA ALA A 62 -9.90 -0.72 -6.92
C ALA A 62 -9.88 -2.07 -7.65
N LEU A 63 -8.67 -2.61 -7.82
CA LEU A 63 -8.45 -3.99 -8.25
C LEU A 63 -9.13 -4.98 -7.29
N SER A 64 -9.41 -6.18 -7.79
CA SER A 64 -9.82 -7.29 -6.93
C SER A 64 -8.68 -7.68 -5.97
N LYS A 65 -9.00 -8.39 -4.87
CA LYS A 65 -7.96 -8.92 -3.98
C LYS A 65 -7.04 -9.90 -4.72
N ALA A 66 -7.59 -10.76 -5.57
CA ALA A 66 -6.79 -11.71 -6.36
C ALA A 66 -5.80 -10.99 -7.29
N SER A 67 -6.23 -9.88 -7.89
CA SER A 67 -5.37 -9.07 -8.77
C SER A 67 -4.23 -8.35 -8.03
N ALA A 68 -4.28 -8.25 -6.70
CA ALA A 68 -3.19 -7.65 -5.91
C ALA A 68 -1.92 -8.51 -5.88
N THR A 69 -2.05 -9.81 -6.16
CA THR A 69 -0.92 -10.76 -6.22
C THR A 69 -0.56 -11.19 -7.64
N TRP A 70 -1.29 -10.71 -8.63
CA TRP A 70 -1.01 -11.01 -10.04
C TRP A 70 0.05 -10.05 -10.58
N THR A 71 1.05 -10.59 -11.27
CA THR A 71 2.24 -9.85 -11.76
C THR A 71 2.51 -10.09 -13.25
N GLY A 72 1.53 -10.61 -14.00
CA GLY A 72 1.72 -10.93 -15.42
C GLY A 72 1.84 -9.71 -16.33
N ASP A 73 1.56 -8.51 -15.81
CA ASP A 73 1.80 -7.21 -16.46
C ASP A 73 3.18 -6.61 -16.14
N TYR A 74 3.94 -7.21 -15.22
CA TYR A 74 5.31 -6.78 -14.91
C TYR A 74 6.34 -7.56 -15.75
N PRO A 75 7.43 -6.92 -16.19
CA PRO A 75 8.46 -7.55 -17.00
C PRO A 75 9.11 -8.73 -16.27
N ASP A 76 9.57 -9.74 -17.02
CA ASP A 76 10.28 -10.92 -16.48
C ASP A 76 11.75 -10.62 -16.12
N GLU A 77 12.34 -9.60 -16.75
CA GLU A 77 13.75 -9.23 -16.61
C GLU A 77 13.93 -7.79 -16.09
N GLY A 78 15.12 -7.49 -15.61
CA GLY A 78 15.52 -6.15 -15.16
C GLY A 78 15.26 -5.88 -13.67
N ALA A 79 15.04 -6.93 -12.86
CA ALA A 79 15.08 -6.78 -11.42
C ALA A 79 16.53 -6.63 -10.97
N HIS A 80 16.74 -5.94 -9.85
CA HIS A 80 18.08 -5.79 -9.30
C HIS A 80 18.56 -7.13 -8.73
N ASP A 81 19.84 -7.46 -8.93
CA ASP A 81 20.44 -8.74 -8.54
C ASP A 81 20.20 -9.10 -7.06
N ASP A 82 20.22 -8.11 -6.17
CA ASP A 82 19.99 -8.29 -4.74
C ASP A 82 18.52 -8.57 -4.41
N VAL A 83 17.57 -7.99 -5.14
CA VAL A 83 16.14 -8.33 -5.06
C VAL A 83 15.88 -9.73 -5.62
N GLU A 84 16.55 -10.10 -6.71
CA GLU A 84 16.52 -11.46 -7.27
C GLU A 84 17.15 -12.49 -6.33
N ALA A 85 18.18 -12.10 -5.56
CA ALA A 85 18.83 -12.97 -4.59
C ALA A 85 18.02 -13.20 -3.30
N LEU A 86 17.04 -12.32 -2.97
CA LEU A 86 16.21 -12.52 -1.78
C LEU A 86 15.49 -13.87 -1.84
N PRO A 87 15.47 -14.66 -0.75
CA PRO A 87 14.71 -15.91 -0.72
C PRO A 87 13.19 -15.64 -0.70
N PRO A 88 12.36 -16.65 -0.97
CA PRO A 88 10.94 -16.60 -0.63
C PRO A 88 10.75 -16.30 0.86
N ARG A 89 9.78 -15.44 1.17
CA ARG A 89 9.40 -15.11 2.54
C ARG A 89 8.91 -16.36 3.27
N LYS A 90 9.30 -16.54 4.53
CA LYS A 90 8.93 -17.71 5.33
C LYS A 90 7.42 -17.73 5.62
N GLY A 91 6.75 -18.84 5.29
CA GLY A 91 5.33 -19.06 5.59
C GLY A 91 4.38 -18.40 4.59
N ASP A 92 3.09 -18.40 4.92
CA ASP A 92 2.05 -17.83 4.07
C ASP A 92 2.10 -16.30 4.02
N ARG A 93 1.38 -15.71 3.07
CA ARG A 93 1.18 -14.26 2.99
C ARG A 93 0.43 -13.74 4.21
N ALA A 94 0.80 -12.54 4.66
CA ALA A 94 -0.03 -11.84 5.64
C ALA A 94 -1.35 -11.41 5.00
N GLU A 95 -2.42 -11.36 5.79
CA GLU A 95 -3.72 -10.92 5.29
C GLU A 95 -3.78 -9.39 5.28
N LEU A 96 -4.20 -8.81 4.16
CA LEU A 96 -4.41 -7.37 4.04
C LEU A 96 -5.90 -6.98 4.04
N GLY A 97 -6.17 -5.85 4.67
CA GLY A 97 -7.50 -5.29 4.89
C GLY A 97 -7.66 -3.90 4.29
N GLY A 98 -8.83 -3.62 3.73
CA GLY A 98 -9.18 -2.29 3.24
C GLY A 98 -8.66 -1.96 1.83
N VAL A 99 -8.75 -0.66 1.52
CA VAL A 99 -8.20 -0.03 0.30
C VAL A 99 -7.61 1.30 0.73
N VAL A 100 -8.39 2.10 1.47
CA VAL A 100 -7.94 3.27 2.23
C VAL A 100 -8.85 3.37 3.48
N PRO A 101 -8.32 3.24 4.72
CA PRO A 101 -6.96 2.80 5.04
C PRO A 101 -6.67 1.39 4.48
N HIS A 102 -5.40 1.11 4.23
CA HIS A 102 -4.90 -0.21 3.87
C HIS A 102 -4.05 -0.70 5.03
N ARG A 103 -4.35 -1.88 5.58
CA ARG A 103 -3.71 -2.39 6.81
C ARG A 103 -3.30 -3.83 6.65
N GLN A 104 -2.22 -4.20 7.32
CA GLN A 104 -1.89 -5.61 7.55
C GLN A 104 -2.72 -6.10 8.73
N LEU A 105 -3.36 -7.26 8.61
CA LEU A 105 -4.30 -7.81 9.60
C LEU A 105 -3.74 -9.02 10.36
N THR A 106 -2.71 -9.66 9.83
CA THR A 106 -2.08 -10.84 10.43
C THR A 106 -0.56 -10.75 10.30
N GLN A 107 0.16 -11.61 11.03
CA GLN A 107 1.63 -11.65 11.01
C GLN A 107 2.30 -10.30 11.30
N HIS A 108 1.70 -9.49 12.17
CA HIS A 108 2.23 -8.17 12.52
C HIS A 108 3.68 -8.27 12.99
N ALA A 109 4.48 -7.27 12.59
CA ALA A 109 5.82 -7.10 13.13
C ALA A 109 5.73 -6.89 14.66
N PRO A 110 6.62 -7.51 15.45
CA PRO A 110 6.69 -7.22 16.87
C PRO A 110 7.17 -5.78 17.10
N GLU A 111 6.70 -5.13 18.15
CA GLU A 111 6.98 -3.71 18.43
C GLU A 111 8.48 -3.37 18.48
N ARG A 112 9.34 -4.33 18.87
CA ARG A 112 10.81 -4.20 18.83
C ARG A 112 11.36 -3.80 17.45
N MET A 113 10.63 -4.08 16.37
CA MET A 113 11.03 -3.76 15.00
C MET A 113 10.84 -2.29 14.65
N ARG A 114 10.02 -1.55 15.42
CA ARG A 114 9.76 -0.13 15.15
C ARG A 114 11.03 0.68 15.10
N GLU A 115 11.91 0.53 16.10
CA GLU A 115 13.17 1.26 16.16
C GLU A 115 14.07 0.97 14.95
N TYR A 116 14.11 -0.28 14.49
CA TYR A 116 14.90 -0.66 13.31
C TYR A 116 14.32 -0.10 12.02
N ILE A 117 13.00 -0.06 11.88
CA ILE A 117 12.33 0.58 10.73
C ILE A 117 12.57 2.10 10.77
N ASP A 118 12.45 2.73 11.94
CA ASP A 118 12.71 4.16 12.12
C ASP A 118 14.16 4.53 11.79
N ASN A 119 15.12 3.70 12.22
CA ASN A 119 16.52 3.82 11.87
C ASN A 119 16.74 3.66 10.37
N LEU A 120 16.19 2.62 9.75
CA LEU A 120 16.31 2.38 8.31
C LEU A 120 15.84 3.59 7.49
N PHE A 121 14.64 4.10 7.79
CA PHE A 121 14.04 5.21 7.04
C PHE A 121 14.83 6.49 7.17
N ALA A 122 15.31 6.79 8.36
CA ALA A 122 16.05 8.02 8.55
C ALA A 122 17.50 7.92 8.08
N ASN A 123 18.15 6.77 8.25
CA ASN A 123 19.47 6.53 7.70
C ASN A 123 19.44 6.58 6.17
N ALA A 124 18.35 6.12 5.53
CA ALA A 124 18.17 6.31 4.09
C ALA A 124 18.31 7.79 3.67
N VAL A 125 17.78 8.72 4.47
CA VAL A 125 17.90 10.16 4.23
C VAL A 125 19.29 10.68 4.58
N THR A 126 19.82 10.34 5.76
CA THR A 126 21.15 10.78 6.21
C THR A 126 22.27 10.31 5.28
N GLN A 127 22.18 9.08 4.77
CA GLN A 127 23.20 8.48 3.90
C GLN A 127 23.07 8.92 2.44
N ASN A 128 21.91 9.44 2.02
CA ASN A 128 21.65 9.85 0.64
C ASN A 128 21.04 11.27 0.53
N PRO A 129 21.65 12.29 1.17
CA PRO A 129 21.03 13.61 1.35
C PRO A 129 20.85 14.41 0.05
N THR A 130 21.54 14.02 -1.03
CA THR A 130 21.41 14.63 -2.36
C THR A 130 20.35 13.95 -3.23
N LEU A 131 19.87 12.77 -2.82
CA LEU A 131 18.94 11.94 -3.58
C LEU A 131 17.54 11.95 -2.99
N VAL A 132 17.43 11.99 -1.67
CA VAL A 132 16.15 11.89 -0.95
C VAL A 132 16.05 12.87 0.21
N GLU A 133 14.84 13.09 0.67
CA GLU A 133 14.50 13.90 1.85
C GLU A 133 13.37 13.24 2.65
N SER A 134 13.19 13.64 3.92
CA SER A 134 12.05 13.20 4.75
C SER A 134 10.97 14.28 4.78
N LYS A 135 9.72 13.88 4.54
CA LYS A 135 8.53 14.73 4.71
C LYS A 135 7.36 13.90 5.25
N LEU A 136 6.30 14.58 5.68
CA LEU A 136 5.05 13.91 6.01
C LEU A 136 4.44 13.26 4.76
N SER A 137 4.03 11.99 4.87
CA SER A 137 3.37 11.24 3.79
C SER A 137 2.17 12.00 3.23
N LEU A 138 2.04 12.07 1.90
CA LEU A 138 0.88 12.66 1.24
C LEU A 138 -0.34 11.72 1.26
N TYR A 139 -0.08 10.42 1.39
CA TYR A 139 -1.12 9.38 1.43
C TYR A 139 -1.66 9.16 2.85
N GLU A 140 -0.77 8.94 3.83
CA GLU A 140 -1.17 8.63 5.22
C GLU A 140 -1.37 9.89 6.06
N ARG A 141 -0.67 10.99 5.74
CA ARG A 141 -0.74 12.31 6.40
C ARG A 141 -0.32 12.37 7.87
N ASN A 142 0.03 11.24 8.48
CA ASN A 142 0.42 11.17 9.89
C ASN A 142 1.83 10.62 10.12
N ASN A 143 2.41 9.96 9.11
CA ASN A 143 3.71 9.29 9.23
C ASN A 143 4.75 9.97 8.33
N GLN A 144 6.01 9.93 8.76
CA GLN A 144 7.13 10.34 7.92
C GLN A 144 7.30 9.38 6.75
N ALA A 145 7.72 9.93 5.62
CA ALA A 145 7.96 9.23 4.38
C ALA A 145 9.26 9.72 3.75
N VAL A 146 9.89 8.85 2.99
CA VAL A 146 11.05 9.17 2.16
C VAL A 146 10.54 9.69 0.81
N PHE A 147 11.06 10.82 0.38
CA PHE A 147 10.75 11.45 -0.90
C PHE A 147 12.01 11.59 -1.76
N VAL A 148 11.83 11.54 -3.08
CA VAL A 148 12.82 11.99 -4.06
C VAL A 148 13.15 13.46 -3.79
N HIS A 149 14.44 13.80 -3.72
CA HIS A 149 14.89 15.17 -3.48
C HIS A 149 14.40 16.10 -4.60
N PRO A 150 13.99 17.35 -4.33
CA PRO A 150 13.34 18.21 -5.31
C PRO A 150 14.18 18.51 -6.55
N ALA A 151 15.51 18.57 -6.39
CA ALA A 151 16.44 18.77 -7.50
C ALA A 151 16.45 17.59 -8.49
N ILE A 152 16.25 16.36 -8.00
CA ILE A 152 16.09 15.18 -8.84
C ILE A 152 14.69 15.17 -9.45
N LEU A 153 13.65 15.36 -8.63
CA LEU A 153 12.25 15.29 -9.06
C LEU A 153 11.90 16.30 -10.17
N ALA A 154 12.55 17.46 -10.19
CA ALA A 154 12.37 18.48 -11.22
C ALA A 154 12.94 18.07 -12.59
N SER A 155 13.80 17.05 -12.65
CA SER A 155 14.38 16.56 -13.90
C SER A 155 13.34 15.84 -14.75
N PRO A 156 13.30 16.08 -16.08
CA PRO A 156 12.44 15.33 -16.99
C PRO A 156 12.82 13.84 -17.09
N ALA A 157 14.07 13.49 -16.74
CA ALA A 157 14.57 12.12 -16.73
C ALA A 157 14.01 11.26 -15.59
N THR A 158 13.40 11.88 -14.57
CA THR A 158 12.80 11.16 -13.43
C THR A 158 11.74 10.14 -13.89
N PRO A 159 11.55 9.00 -13.21
CA PRO A 159 10.54 8.04 -13.59
C PRO A 159 9.12 8.62 -13.53
N ALA A 160 8.22 8.07 -14.34
CA ALA A 160 6.81 8.43 -14.28
C ALA A 160 6.20 8.17 -12.88
N ALA A 161 6.61 7.07 -12.23
CA ALA A 161 6.13 6.72 -10.89
C ALA A 161 6.45 7.83 -9.87
N ALA A 162 7.69 8.31 -9.83
CA ALA A 162 8.10 9.41 -8.96
C ALA A 162 7.33 10.71 -9.26
N ARG A 163 7.07 11.07 -10.52
CA ARG A 163 6.24 12.24 -10.83
C ARG A 163 4.78 12.06 -10.38
N ILE A 164 4.17 10.91 -10.66
CA ILE A 164 2.78 10.61 -10.28
C ILE A 164 2.62 10.63 -8.76
N ALA A 165 3.58 10.03 -8.04
CA ALA A 165 3.62 9.99 -6.58
C ALA A 165 4.08 11.32 -5.94
N ARG A 166 4.42 12.34 -6.75
CA ARG A 166 4.96 13.63 -6.30
C ARG A 166 6.21 13.45 -5.41
N GLY A 167 7.04 12.50 -5.79
CA GLY A 167 8.29 12.17 -5.13
C GLY A 167 8.17 11.18 -3.98
N GLU A 168 6.98 10.83 -3.49
CA GLU A 168 6.88 9.90 -2.35
C GLU A 168 7.36 8.50 -2.76
N ILE A 169 8.40 8.00 -2.09
CA ILE A 169 9.02 6.70 -2.35
C ILE A 169 8.42 5.65 -1.44
N SER A 170 8.41 5.92 -0.13
CA SER A 170 8.07 4.92 0.87
C SER A 170 7.64 5.56 2.19
N HIS A 171 6.72 4.91 2.90
CA HIS A 171 6.32 5.25 4.27
C HIS A 171 5.87 4.00 5.04
N HIS A 172 6.15 3.95 6.34
CA HIS A 172 5.67 2.88 7.20
C HIS A 172 4.40 3.31 7.96
N HIS A 173 3.60 2.34 8.37
CA HIS A 173 2.34 2.52 9.10
C HIS A 173 2.55 2.30 10.60
N GLY A 174 1.55 2.66 11.41
CA GLY A 174 1.58 2.37 12.85
C GLY A 174 1.65 0.86 13.16
N ASP A 175 1.07 0.02 12.28
CA ASP A 175 1.13 -1.44 12.31
C ASP A 175 2.43 -2.03 11.72
N LEU A 176 3.40 -1.15 11.41
CA LEU A 176 4.73 -1.46 10.87
C LEU A 176 4.75 -2.10 9.47
N SER A 177 3.60 -2.16 8.78
CA SER A 177 3.56 -2.44 7.35
C SER A 177 4.06 -1.21 6.55
N ILE A 178 4.55 -1.43 5.33
CA ILE A 178 5.25 -0.38 4.57
C ILE A 178 4.64 -0.24 3.18
N HIS A 179 4.29 1.00 2.82
CA HIS A 179 4.03 1.36 1.44
C HIS A 179 5.31 1.77 0.75
N MET A 180 5.53 1.28 -0.47
CA MET A 180 6.77 1.52 -1.21
C MET A 180 6.53 1.39 -2.72
N TYR A 181 7.25 2.20 -3.50
CA TYR A 181 7.40 2.01 -4.94
C TYR A 181 8.68 1.22 -5.26
N LEU A 182 8.54 0.16 -6.05
CA LEU A 182 9.67 -0.58 -6.62
C LEU A 182 9.65 -0.47 -8.14
N SER A 183 10.75 -0.81 -8.80
CA SER A 183 10.72 -1.01 -10.26
C SER A 183 9.72 -2.12 -10.60
N PRO A 184 9.11 -2.15 -11.81
CA PRO A 184 8.16 -3.21 -12.17
C PRO A 184 8.73 -4.62 -12.01
N ALA A 185 10.01 -4.83 -12.37
CA ALA A 185 10.67 -6.12 -12.23
C ALA A 185 10.93 -6.50 -10.77
N ASP A 186 11.39 -5.56 -9.93
CA ASP A 186 11.54 -5.80 -8.48
C ASP A 186 10.19 -6.06 -7.80
N ALA A 187 9.15 -5.33 -8.20
CA ALA A 187 7.80 -5.52 -7.69
C ALA A 187 7.29 -6.93 -8.00
N LYS A 188 7.59 -7.46 -9.18
CA LYS A 188 7.29 -8.85 -9.55
C LYS A 188 8.00 -9.82 -8.61
N GLN A 189 9.30 -9.64 -8.37
CA GLN A 189 10.07 -10.49 -7.45
C GLN A 189 9.52 -10.43 -6.03
N ALA A 190 9.27 -9.23 -5.50
CA ALA A 190 8.73 -9.01 -4.16
C ALA A 190 7.36 -9.70 -3.98
N ILE A 191 6.45 -9.54 -4.95
CA ILE A 191 5.15 -10.20 -4.91
C ILE A 191 5.32 -11.71 -5.06
N ALA A 192 6.02 -12.21 -6.08
CA ALA A 192 6.15 -13.64 -6.36
C ALA A 192 6.74 -14.41 -5.17
N LYS A 193 7.72 -13.82 -4.48
CA LYS A 193 8.40 -14.39 -3.31
C LYS A 193 7.64 -14.19 -1.99
N GLY A 194 6.46 -13.57 -2.01
CA GLY A 194 5.61 -13.46 -0.82
C GLY A 194 5.95 -12.32 0.12
N TRP A 195 6.75 -11.34 -0.31
CA TRP A 195 7.12 -10.17 0.51
C TRP A 195 6.09 -9.05 0.48
N ALA A 196 5.28 -8.99 -0.58
CA ALA A 196 4.42 -7.86 -0.84
C ALA A 196 3.12 -8.23 -1.58
N GLU A 197 2.18 -7.28 -1.57
CA GLU A 197 1.03 -7.22 -2.47
C GLU A 197 0.95 -5.85 -3.14
N ARG A 198 0.47 -5.82 -4.37
CA ARG A 198 0.16 -4.57 -5.08
C ARG A 198 -0.99 -3.85 -4.37
N HIS A 199 -0.82 -2.55 -4.13
CA HIS A 199 -1.90 -1.71 -3.65
C HIS A 199 -3.05 -1.74 -4.66
N ARG A 200 -4.29 -1.95 -4.21
CA ARG A 200 -5.42 -2.18 -5.14
C ARG A 200 -5.79 -0.96 -5.99
N LEU A 201 -5.32 0.23 -5.65
CA LEU A 201 -5.43 1.44 -6.48
C LEU A 201 -4.25 1.62 -7.46
N SER A 202 -3.21 0.81 -7.36
CA SER A 202 -2.06 0.76 -8.28
C SER A 202 -2.49 0.08 -9.58
N ARG A 203 -3.02 0.86 -10.51
CA ARG A 203 -3.56 0.35 -11.78
C ARG A 203 -2.41 0.14 -12.77
N PRO A 204 -2.44 -0.92 -13.60
CA PRO A 204 -1.44 -1.12 -14.63
C PRO A 204 -1.33 0.11 -15.54
N GLN A 205 -0.11 0.42 -15.95
CA GLN A 205 0.16 1.53 -16.85
C GLN A 205 -0.61 1.36 -18.17
N GLY A 206 -1.07 2.47 -18.75
CA GLY A 206 -1.83 2.47 -20.01
C GLY A 206 -3.33 2.14 -19.87
N THR A 207 -3.81 1.78 -18.68
CA THR A 207 -5.26 1.63 -18.43
C THR A 207 -5.94 3.00 -18.23
N LEU A 208 -7.25 3.09 -18.49
CA LEU A 208 -8.05 4.33 -18.34
C LEU A 208 -7.94 4.97 -16.94
N LEU A 209 -7.63 4.18 -15.91
CA LEU A 209 -7.52 4.61 -14.51
C LEU A 209 -6.07 4.70 -14.02
N SER A 210 -5.08 4.55 -14.92
CA SER A 210 -3.66 4.68 -14.61
C SER A 210 -3.35 6.07 -14.02
N GLY A 211 -2.56 6.12 -12.95
CA GLY A 211 -2.18 7.37 -12.28
C GLY A 211 -3.30 8.06 -11.49
N ARG A 212 -4.51 7.47 -11.44
CA ARG A 212 -5.62 8.02 -10.66
C ARG A 212 -5.26 8.02 -9.17
N PHE A 213 -5.75 9.03 -8.44
CA PHE A 213 -5.43 9.26 -7.03
C PHE A 213 -3.94 9.53 -6.73
N HIS A 214 -3.13 9.84 -7.76
CA HIS A 214 -1.68 10.04 -7.63
C HIS A 214 -0.96 8.76 -7.19
N ILE A 215 -1.42 7.61 -7.68
CA ILE A 215 -0.83 6.30 -7.41
C ILE A 215 -0.34 5.73 -8.73
N ALA A 216 0.96 5.45 -8.83
CA ALA A 216 1.56 4.80 -10.00
C ALA A 216 1.32 3.29 -9.96
N ASP A 217 1.81 2.55 -10.96
CA ASP A 217 1.49 1.15 -11.22
C ASP A 217 2.28 0.13 -10.39
N THR A 218 3.33 0.55 -9.69
CA THR A 218 4.17 -0.28 -8.80
C THR A 218 4.09 0.10 -7.32
N TYR A 219 2.96 0.66 -6.88
CA TYR A 219 2.75 0.95 -5.46
C TYR A 219 2.38 -0.32 -4.68
N LEU A 220 3.24 -0.73 -3.76
CA LEU A 220 3.10 -1.98 -3.01
C LEU A 220 2.80 -1.75 -1.53
N MET A 221 2.23 -2.76 -0.88
CA MET A 221 2.35 -2.97 0.54
C MET A 221 3.39 -4.07 0.77
N ILE A 222 4.54 -3.71 1.34
CA ILE A 222 5.52 -4.65 1.88
C ILE A 222 5.06 -5.02 3.30
N TYR A 223 5.06 -6.31 3.63
CA TYR A 223 4.66 -6.75 4.96
C TYR A 223 5.67 -6.29 6.03
N GLY A 224 5.16 -5.99 7.23
CA GLY A 224 6.01 -5.60 8.35
C GLY A 224 7.01 -6.71 8.73
N PRO A 225 8.30 -6.39 8.93
CA PRO A 225 9.34 -7.38 9.21
C PRO A 225 9.17 -8.01 10.59
N ARG A 226 9.23 -9.34 10.68
CA ARG A 226 9.05 -10.10 11.94
C ARG A 226 10.36 -10.35 12.70
N ASP A 227 11.47 -10.36 11.97
CA ASP A 227 12.81 -10.68 12.45
C ASP A 227 13.87 -9.93 11.62
N ASP A 228 15.13 -10.16 11.98
CA ASP A 228 16.28 -9.52 11.36
C ASP A 228 16.44 -9.91 9.88
N ASP A 229 16.08 -11.15 9.49
CA ASP A 229 16.14 -11.58 8.07
C ASP A 229 15.14 -10.77 7.23
N GLU A 230 13.94 -10.51 7.76
CA GLU A 230 12.94 -9.67 7.09
C GLU A 230 13.32 -8.18 7.09
N MET A 231 14.06 -7.71 8.09
CA MET A 231 14.64 -6.36 8.09
C MET A 231 15.70 -6.20 6.99
N ASP A 232 16.55 -7.21 6.79
CA ASP A 232 17.54 -7.19 5.70
C ASP A 232 16.85 -7.13 4.33
N ALA A 233 15.76 -7.88 4.14
CA ALA A 233 14.93 -7.79 2.94
C ALA A 233 14.30 -6.40 2.76
N LEU A 234 13.77 -5.80 3.84
CA LEU A 234 13.22 -4.44 3.80
C LEU A 234 14.27 -3.39 3.42
N ALA A 235 15.51 -3.53 3.94
CA ALA A 235 16.62 -2.65 3.59
C ALA A 235 17.00 -2.76 2.11
N VAL A 236 17.03 -3.98 1.56
CA VAL A 236 17.21 -4.23 0.12
C VAL A 236 16.10 -3.58 -0.70
N PHE A 237 14.83 -3.74 -0.32
CA PHE A 237 13.72 -3.11 -1.02
C PHE A 237 13.80 -1.58 -0.96
N LEU A 238 14.05 -0.98 0.21
CA LEU A 238 14.13 0.48 0.32
C LEU A 238 15.29 1.06 -0.50
N ARG A 239 16.44 0.39 -0.51
CA ARG A 239 17.58 0.79 -1.36
C ARG A 239 17.18 0.82 -2.83
N ASN A 240 16.59 -0.25 -3.34
CA ASN A 240 16.22 -0.33 -4.76
C ASN A 240 15.00 0.53 -5.11
N ALA A 241 14.12 0.82 -4.15
CA ALA A 241 13.08 1.83 -4.29
C ALA A 241 13.68 3.22 -4.53
N ILE A 242 14.74 3.58 -3.80
CA ILE A 242 15.45 4.84 -4.02
C ILE A 242 16.12 4.84 -5.39
N ARG A 243 16.83 3.78 -5.76
CA ARG A 243 17.49 3.67 -7.08
C ARG A 243 16.50 3.88 -8.21
N TYR A 244 15.39 3.14 -8.17
CA TYR A 244 14.31 3.25 -9.15
C TYR A 244 13.75 4.67 -9.20
N MET A 245 13.27 5.20 -8.08
CA MET A 245 12.55 6.48 -8.05
C MET A 245 13.43 7.71 -8.36
N THR A 246 14.76 7.56 -8.25
CA THR A 246 15.72 8.63 -8.52
C THR A 246 16.51 8.44 -9.82
N GLU A 247 16.42 7.27 -10.48
CA GLU A 247 17.26 6.86 -11.62
C GLU A 247 18.76 6.95 -11.30
N ARG A 248 19.13 6.43 -10.13
CA ARG A 248 20.50 6.47 -9.60
C ARG A 248 20.93 5.10 -9.13
N GLU A 249 22.10 4.66 -9.57
CA GLU A 249 22.65 3.35 -9.23
C GLU A 249 23.58 3.37 -8.01
N ASP A 250 24.05 4.55 -7.61
CA ASP A 250 25.08 4.76 -6.59
C ASP A 250 24.58 4.70 -5.13
N VAL A 251 23.40 4.13 -4.89
CA VAL A 251 22.81 3.99 -3.55
C VAL A 251 23.44 2.80 -2.82
N GLN A 252 24.20 3.08 -1.77
CA GLN A 252 24.83 2.04 -0.94
C GLN A 252 23.82 1.32 -0.03
N GLY A 253 24.27 0.24 0.63
CA GLY A 253 23.47 -0.42 1.67
C GLY A 253 23.07 0.54 2.79
N ILE A 254 21.82 0.44 3.25
CA ILE A 254 21.26 1.32 4.28
C ILE A 254 21.35 0.62 5.63
N GLU A 255 22.02 1.25 6.59
CA GLU A 255 22.15 0.73 7.95
C GLU A 255 20.80 0.83 8.67
N TRP A 256 20.39 -0.21 9.40
CA TRP A 256 19.10 -0.24 10.09
C TRP A 256 19.20 -0.58 11.58
N ARG A 257 20.32 -1.15 12.04
CA ARG A 257 20.48 -1.61 13.43
C ARG A 257 20.67 -0.45 14.39
N HIS A 258 21.30 0.63 13.92
CA HIS A 258 21.57 1.82 14.72
C HIS A 258 21.46 3.09 13.89
N ARG A 259 21.28 4.23 14.56
CA ARG A 259 21.21 5.53 13.90
C ARG A 259 22.60 6.00 13.47
N VAL A 260 22.72 6.45 12.22
CA VAL A 260 23.96 7.02 11.68
C VAL A 260 23.93 8.55 11.81
N GLY A 261 25.08 9.14 12.14
CA GLY A 261 25.25 10.60 12.18
C GLY A 261 24.64 11.29 13.40
N VAL A 262 24.54 10.56 14.52
CA VAL A 262 24.23 11.10 15.86
C VAL A 262 25.53 11.28 16.63
#